data_AF-A0A6B1ECY1-F1
#
_entry.id   AF-A0A6B1ECY1-F1
#
_cell.length_a   1.000
_cell.length_b   1.000
_cell.length_c   1.000
_cell.angle_alpha   90.00
_cell.angle_beta   90.00
_cell.angle_gamma   90.00
#
_symmetry.space_group_name_H-M   'P 1'
#
loop_
_entity.id
_entity.type
_entity.pdbx_description
1 polymer ?
#
loop_
_entity_poly.entity_id
_entity_poly.type
_entity_poly.pdbx_seq_one_letter_code
_entity_poly.pdbx_strand_id
1 'polypeptide(L)'
;MLDAVRFEELGLPAAAIVTEPFTATGKVMAELQGFADYPFATVPHPVASLSIDQVNALADAVTPEVERLLLGSVADPRPVEVSTGGERTGLEYVVEVLAEGLRADRADLTAEQTGNTITFRLHIPDEACAECVMPSSMLVPMFQRRIDQDLGPGLVVVLNDPRDHSLRTEAGG
;
A
#
# COMPACT_ATOMS: atom_id res chain seq x y z
N MET A 1 -8.31 -0.33 -2.79
CA MET A 1 -8.28 -1.40 -1.78
C MET A 1 -9.04 -1.02 -0.51
N LEU A 2 -8.68 0.08 0.16
CA LEU A 2 -9.30 0.50 1.43
C LEU A 2 -10.85 0.52 1.41
N ASP A 3 -11.45 1.09 0.36
CA ASP A 3 -12.92 1.18 0.28
C ASP A 3 -13.59 -0.19 0.12
N ALA A 4 -12.97 -1.10 -0.63
CA ALA A 4 -13.47 -2.45 -0.82
C ALA A 4 -13.50 -3.20 0.52
N VAL A 5 -12.40 -3.14 1.28
CA VAL A 5 -12.34 -3.73 2.63
C VAL A 5 -13.41 -3.15 3.56
N ARG A 6 -13.61 -1.83 3.56
CA ARG A 6 -14.64 -1.18 4.39
C ARG A 6 -16.06 -1.62 4.02
N PHE A 7 -16.34 -1.85 2.74
CA PHE A 7 -17.64 -2.38 2.34
C PHE A 7 -17.85 -3.80 2.85
N GLU A 8 -16.83 -4.66 2.80
CA GLU A 8 -16.92 -6.02 3.34
C GLU A 8 -17.14 -6.02 4.86
N GLU A 9 -16.47 -5.13 5.62
CA GLU A 9 -16.70 -4.95 7.05
C GLU A 9 -18.16 -4.58 7.38
N LEU A 10 -18.84 -3.88 6.47
CA LEU A 10 -20.25 -3.51 6.57
C LEU A 10 -21.20 -4.60 6.05
N GLY A 11 -20.68 -5.75 5.63
CA GLY A 11 -21.45 -6.83 5.01
C GLY A 11 -21.95 -6.52 3.60
N LEU A 12 -21.30 -5.56 2.92
CA LEU A 12 -21.58 -5.20 1.53
C LEU A 12 -20.50 -5.80 0.63
N PRO A 13 -20.84 -6.76 -0.26
CA PRO A 13 -19.86 -7.33 -1.19
C PRO A 13 -19.21 -6.26 -2.06
N ALA A 14 -17.88 -6.31 -2.18
CA ALA A 14 -17.11 -5.38 -2.99
C ALA A 14 -16.11 -6.13 -3.88
N ALA A 15 -15.81 -5.54 -5.03
CA ALA A 15 -14.80 -6.05 -5.95
C ALA A 15 -13.83 -4.92 -6.29
N ALA A 16 -12.62 -5.00 -5.74
CA ALA A 16 -11.54 -4.12 -6.18
C ALA A 16 -11.00 -4.59 -7.53
N ILE A 17 -10.63 -3.64 -8.39
CA ILE A 17 -9.91 -3.88 -9.65
C ILE A 17 -8.55 -3.20 -9.52
N VAL A 18 -7.48 -3.94 -9.81
CA VAL A 18 -6.10 -3.48 -9.65
C VAL A 18 -5.34 -3.72 -10.94
N THR A 19 -4.50 -2.78 -11.38
CA THR A 19 -3.63 -3.05 -12.56
C THR A 19 -2.43 -3.90 -12.16
N GLU A 20 -1.92 -4.75 -13.06
CA GLU A 20 -0.88 -5.77 -12.75
C GLU A 20 0.30 -5.27 -11.89
N PRO A 21 0.89 -4.07 -12.14
CA PRO A 21 2.02 -3.60 -11.34
C PRO A 21 1.69 -3.40 -9.85
N PHE A 22 0.44 -3.12 -9.50
CA PHE A 22 0.01 -2.81 -8.14
C PHE A 22 -0.63 -3.99 -7.41
N THR A 23 -0.55 -5.20 -7.97
CA THR A 23 -1.14 -6.41 -7.36
C THR A 23 -0.53 -6.71 -5.99
N ALA A 24 0.79 -6.63 -5.85
CA ALA A 24 1.47 -6.83 -4.57
C ALA A 24 1.11 -5.74 -3.54
N THR A 25 1.09 -4.48 -3.96
CA THR A 25 0.63 -3.34 -3.13
C THR A 25 -0.83 -3.52 -2.69
N GLY A 26 -1.69 -4.01 -3.58
CA GLY A 26 -3.08 -4.36 -3.29
C GLY A 26 -3.21 -5.39 -2.17
N LYS A 27 -2.39 -6.46 -2.20
CA LYS A 27 -2.38 -7.50 -1.15
C LYS A 27 -1.94 -6.93 0.19
N VAL A 28 -0.83 -6.20 0.22
CA VAL A 28 -0.30 -5.60 1.44
C VAL A 28 -1.32 -4.62 2.04
N MET A 29 -1.99 -3.82 1.20
CA MET A 29 -3.03 -2.91 1.66
C MET A 29 -4.24 -3.63 2.27
N ALA A 30 -4.60 -4.81 1.78
CA ALA A 30 -5.67 -5.61 2.36
C ALA A 30 -5.25 -6.23 3.69
N GLU A 31 -4.05 -6.80 3.76
CA GLU A 31 -3.45 -7.35 4.99
C GLU A 31 -3.34 -6.31 6.10
N LEU A 32 -2.90 -5.08 5.77
CA LEU A 32 -2.82 -3.97 6.71
C LEU A 32 -4.19 -3.55 7.27
N GLN A 33 -5.29 -3.86 6.59
CA GLN A 33 -6.65 -3.67 7.09
C GLN A 33 -7.23 -4.94 7.76
N GLY A 34 -6.44 -6.00 7.93
CA GLY A 34 -6.87 -7.25 8.56
C GLY A 34 -7.53 -8.26 7.62
N PHE A 35 -7.54 -7.98 6.31
CA PHE A 35 -8.11 -8.85 5.27
C PHE A 35 -6.99 -9.50 4.47
N ALA A 36 -6.29 -10.45 5.12
CA ALA A 36 -5.31 -11.28 4.43
C ALA A 36 -5.98 -12.05 3.28
N ASP A 37 -5.24 -12.21 2.17
CA ASP A 37 -5.71 -12.90 0.96
C ASP A 37 -7.00 -12.33 0.34
N TYR A 38 -7.31 -11.05 0.58
CA TYR A 38 -8.49 -10.40 -0.03
C TYR A 38 -8.44 -10.49 -1.56
N PRO A 39 -9.47 -11.07 -2.21
CA PRO A 39 -9.45 -11.28 -3.64
C PRO A 39 -9.84 -9.99 -4.39
N PHE A 40 -9.16 -9.72 -5.50
CA PHE A 40 -9.45 -8.59 -6.38
C PHE A 40 -9.20 -8.95 -7.84
N ALA A 41 -9.89 -8.27 -8.75
CA ALA A 41 -9.71 -8.46 -10.18
C ALA A 41 -8.44 -7.77 -10.65
N THR A 42 -7.75 -8.36 -11.64
CA THR A 42 -6.52 -7.79 -12.18
C THR A 42 -6.66 -7.42 -13.66
N VAL A 43 -6.20 -6.24 -14.04
CA VAL A 43 -6.28 -5.73 -15.42
C VAL A 43 -4.92 -5.25 -15.95
N PRO A 44 -4.73 -5.23 -17.28
CA PRO A 44 -3.53 -4.66 -17.89
C PRO A 44 -3.26 -3.19 -17.53
N HIS A 45 -1.99 -2.89 -17.27
CA HIS A 45 -1.49 -1.52 -17.23
C HIS A 45 -1.00 -1.06 -18.62
N PRO A 46 -1.17 0.22 -19.01
CA PRO A 46 -1.91 1.29 -18.36
C PRO A 46 -3.37 1.39 -18.82
N VAL A 47 -4.26 1.85 -17.92
CA VAL A 47 -5.66 2.16 -18.28
C VAL A 47 -5.80 3.59 -18.84
N ALA A 48 -4.99 4.54 -18.35
CA ALA A 48 -5.16 5.97 -18.62
C ALA A 48 -4.93 6.37 -20.09
N SER A 49 -4.17 5.58 -20.85
CA SER A 49 -3.90 5.86 -22.28
C SER A 49 -4.85 5.14 -23.24
N LEU A 50 -5.79 4.35 -22.71
CA LEU A 50 -6.74 3.60 -23.53
C LEU A 50 -7.80 4.54 -24.12
N SER A 51 -8.21 4.28 -25.36
CA SER A 51 -9.41 4.89 -25.93
C SER A 51 -10.65 4.38 -25.21
N ILE A 52 -11.78 5.06 -25.38
CA ILE A 52 -13.05 4.61 -24.78
C ILE A 52 -13.44 3.19 -25.23
N ASP A 53 -13.20 2.83 -26.49
CA ASP A 53 -13.49 1.49 -27.02
C ASP A 53 -12.59 0.43 -26.37
N GLN A 54 -11.33 0.76 -26.11
CA GLN A 54 -10.40 -0.11 -25.40
C GLN A 54 -10.77 -0.28 -23.93
N VAL A 55 -11.23 0.79 -23.27
CA VAL A 55 -11.76 0.73 -21.90
C VAL A 55 -13.01 -0.16 -21.85
N ASN A 56 -13.92 -0.03 -22.81
CA ASN A 56 -15.11 -0.89 -22.90
C ASN A 56 -14.73 -2.36 -23.09
N ALA A 57 -13.80 -2.66 -24.01
CA ALA A 57 -13.31 -4.03 -24.21
C ALA A 57 -12.64 -4.59 -22.95
N LEU A 58 -11.89 -3.76 -22.21
CA LEU A 58 -11.28 -4.16 -20.94
C LEU A 58 -12.34 -4.41 -19.86
N ALA A 59 -13.37 -3.57 -19.78
CA ALA A 59 -14.49 -3.74 -18.85
C ALA A 59 -15.24 -5.05 -19.14
N ASP A 60 -15.54 -5.33 -20.41
CA ASP A 60 -16.18 -6.59 -20.82
C ASP A 60 -15.32 -7.80 -20.44
N ALA A 61 -13.99 -7.70 -20.62
CA ALA A 61 -13.07 -8.78 -20.29
C ALA A 61 -12.98 -9.07 -18.78
N VAL A 62 -13.01 -8.05 -17.92
CA VAL A 62 -12.89 -8.21 -16.45
C VAL A 62 -14.24 -8.51 -15.78
N THR A 63 -15.36 -8.22 -16.43
CA THR A 63 -16.72 -8.38 -15.88
C THR A 63 -16.98 -9.78 -15.27
N PRO A 64 -16.63 -10.91 -15.92
CA PRO A 64 -16.87 -12.23 -15.33
C PRO A 64 -16.09 -12.47 -14.03
N GLU A 65 -14.92 -11.87 -13.88
CA GLU A 65 -14.14 -11.95 -12.65
C GLU A 65 -14.77 -11.09 -11.54
N VAL A 66 -15.20 -9.86 -11.87
CA VAL A 66 -15.92 -8.99 -10.93
C VAL A 66 -17.21 -9.67 -10.45
N GLU A 67 -17.98 -10.27 -11.35
CA GLU A 67 -19.18 -11.03 -11.00
C GLU A 67 -18.86 -12.18 -10.04
N ARG A 68 -17.80 -12.96 -10.31
CA ARG A 68 -17.35 -14.04 -9.44
C ARG A 68 -16.96 -13.53 -8.04
N LEU A 69 -16.32 -12.37 -7.94
CA LEU A 69 -15.94 -11.77 -6.66
C LEU A 69 -17.15 -11.29 -5.86
N LEU A 70 -18.13 -10.67 -6.52
CA LEU A 70 -19.33 -10.13 -5.86
C LEU A 70 -20.34 -11.22 -5.46
N LEU A 71 -20.45 -12.29 -6.25
CA LEU A 71 -21.39 -13.38 -6.02
C LEU A 71 -20.78 -14.55 -5.26
N GLY A 72 -19.44 -14.64 -5.23
CA GLY A 72 -18.74 -15.61 -4.42
C GLY A 72 -18.88 -15.25 -2.94
N SER A 73 -19.24 -16.22 -2.10
CA SER A 73 -19.11 -16.05 -0.66
C SER A 73 -17.61 -15.96 -0.35
N VAL A 74 -17.08 -14.75 -0.15
CA VAL A 74 -15.79 -14.59 0.53
C VAL A 74 -15.96 -15.30 1.86
N ALA A 75 -15.22 -16.40 2.04
CA ALA A 75 -15.27 -17.15 3.28
C ALA A 75 -15.07 -16.15 4.43
N ASP A 76 -15.99 -16.14 5.40
CA ASP A 76 -16.00 -15.31 6.60
C ASP A 76 -14.61 -14.72 6.87
N PRO A 77 -14.34 -13.45 6.50
CA PRO A 77 -13.05 -12.84 6.65
C PRO A 77 -12.85 -12.59 8.14
N ARG A 78 -12.54 -13.66 8.86
CA ARG A 78 -12.14 -13.56 10.26
C ARG A 78 -10.84 -12.77 10.25
N PRO A 79 -10.76 -11.67 11.01
CA PRO A 79 -9.52 -10.96 11.20
C PRO A 79 -8.46 -11.99 11.61
N VAL A 80 -7.36 -12.05 10.86
CA VAL A 80 -6.23 -12.86 11.27
C VAL A 80 -5.72 -12.22 12.56
N GLU A 81 -5.97 -12.87 13.71
CA GLU A 81 -5.37 -12.47 14.98
C GLU A 81 -3.85 -12.52 14.79
N VAL A 82 -3.23 -11.34 14.75
CA VAL A 82 -1.78 -11.20 14.61
C VAL A 82 -1.15 -11.86 15.83
N SER A 83 -0.47 -12.98 15.61
CA SER A 83 0.30 -13.67 16.64
C SER A 83 1.43 -12.75 17.10
N THR A 84 1.30 -12.19 18.30
CA THR A 84 2.38 -11.50 19.01
C THR A 84 3.48 -12.50 19.32
N GLY A 85 4.45 -12.63 18.42
CA GLY A 85 5.52 -13.62 18.51
C GLY A 85 6.90 -13.00 18.34
N GLY A 86 7.58 -12.78 19.47
CA GLY A 86 9.04 -12.64 19.55
C GLY A 86 9.54 -11.21 19.70
N GLU A 87 10.40 -10.99 20.70
CA GLU A 87 11.10 -9.74 21.04
C GLU A 87 11.94 -9.19 19.87
N ARG A 88 11.28 -8.57 18.88
CA ARG A 88 11.87 -7.56 18.01
C ARG A 88 11.17 -6.23 18.29
N THR A 89 11.97 -5.22 18.54
CA THR A 89 11.61 -3.89 19.01
C THR A 89 10.58 -3.25 18.07
N GLY A 90 9.52 -2.65 18.65
CA GLY A 90 8.30 -2.24 17.94
C GLY A 90 8.54 -1.46 16.65
N LEU A 91 9.49 -0.50 16.61
CA LEU A 91 9.76 0.27 15.40
C LEU A 91 10.41 -0.58 14.29
N GLU A 92 11.40 -1.41 14.60
CA GLU A 92 12.09 -2.23 13.60
C GLU A 92 11.13 -3.18 12.91
N TYR A 93 10.19 -3.75 13.66
CA TYR A 93 9.14 -4.59 13.10
C TYR A 93 8.22 -3.81 12.16
N VAL A 94 7.74 -2.63 12.58
CA VAL A 94 6.89 -1.78 11.74
C VAL A 94 7.61 -1.37 10.46
N VAL A 95 8.89 -1.00 10.55
CA VAL A 95 9.70 -0.62 9.39
C VAL A 95 9.82 -1.79 8.42
N GLU A 96 10.10 -3.00 8.89
CA GLU A 96 10.22 -4.17 8.02
C GLU A 96 8.91 -4.47 7.28
N VAL A 97 7.77 -4.41 7.98
CA VAL A 97 6.44 -4.62 7.37
C VAL A 97 6.15 -3.57 6.30
N LEU A 98 6.45 -2.30 6.58
CA LEU A 98 6.27 -1.22 5.61
C LEU A 98 7.24 -1.33 4.43
N ALA A 99 8.49 -1.73 4.69
CA ALA A 99 9.51 -1.95 3.66
C ALA A 99 9.11 -3.09 2.71
N GLU A 100 8.62 -4.21 3.25
CA GLU A 100 8.11 -5.33 2.45
C GLU A 100 6.99 -4.88 1.49
N GLY A 101 6.08 -4.03 1.98
CA GLY A 101 5.05 -3.41 1.16
C GLY A 101 5.58 -2.56 0.00
N LEU A 102 6.67 -1.83 0.22
CA LEU A 102 7.29 -0.98 -0.80
C LEU A 102 8.20 -1.73 -1.78
N ARG A 103 8.75 -2.88 -1.38
CA ARG A 103 9.58 -3.72 -2.27
C ARG A 103 8.80 -4.23 -3.47
N ALA A 104 7.47 -4.33 -3.35
CA ALA A 104 6.54 -4.53 -4.46
C ALA A 104 6.70 -3.46 -5.58
N ASP A 105 6.86 -2.20 -5.18
CA ASP A 105 7.05 -1.05 -6.06
C ASP A 105 8.54 -0.84 -6.42
N ARG A 106 9.41 -1.81 -6.09
CA ARG A 106 10.87 -1.73 -6.22
C ARG A 106 11.51 -0.60 -5.40
N ALA A 107 10.90 -0.25 -4.27
CA ALA A 107 11.48 0.65 -3.29
C ALA A 107 11.77 -0.09 -1.98
N ASP A 108 12.67 0.45 -1.16
CA ASP A 108 12.95 -0.04 0.18
C ASP A 108 12.83 1.09 1.19
N LEU A 109 12.76 0.74 2.47
CA LEU A 109 12.49 1.70 3.53
C LEU A 109 13.36 1.43 4.75
N THR A 110 13.96 2.49 5.27
CA THR A 110 14.66 2.47 6.57
C THR A 110 14.07 3.55 7.47
N ALA A 111 14.19 3.42 8.79
CA ALA A 111 13.80 4.49 9.69
C ALA A 111 14.78 4.72 10.83
N GLU A 112 14.82 5.96 11.30
CA GLU A 112 15.54 6.39 12.50
C GLU A 112 14.58 7.16 13.39
N GLN A 113 14.61 6.89 14.71
CA GLN A 113 13.81 7.62 15.69
C GLN A 113 14.69 8.58 16.48
N THR A 114 14.26 9.84 16.59
CA THR A 114 14.88 10.85 17.46
C THR A 114 13.80 11.48 18.32
N GLY A 115 13.81 11.16 19.62
CA GLY A 115 12.75 11.57 20.53
C GLY A 115 11.40 11.03 20.09
N ASN A 116 10.50 11.94 19.72
CA ASN A 116 9.13 11.62 19.32
C ASN A 116 8.93 11.67 17.79
N THR A 117 10.01 11.81 17.03
CA THR A 117 9.96 11.88 15.56
C THR A 117 10.58 10.62 14.98
N ILE A 118 9.86 9.99 14.05
CA ILE A 118 10.34 8.87 13.26
C ILE A 118 10.58 9.37 11.85
N THR A 119 11.84 9.33 11.41
CA THR A 119 12.23 9.70 10.06
C THR A 119 12.37 8.44 9.23
N PHE A 120 11.42 8.23 8.33
CA PHE A 120 11.55 7.22 7.29
C PHE A 120 12.39 7.76 6.13
N ARG A 121 13.21 6.91 5.54
CA ARG A 121 13.99 7.20 4.35
C ARG A 121 13.65 6.17 3.29
N LEU A 122 13.14 6.67 2.18
CA LEU A 122 12.80 5.87 1.01
C LEU A 122 14.04 5.65 0.16
N HIS A 123 14.29 4.42 -0.24
CA HIS A 123 15.38 4.06 -1.14
C HIS A 123 14.78 3.54 -2.45
N ILE A 124 15.05 4.23 -3.55
CA ILE A 124 14.62 3.83 -4.89
C ILE A 124 15.87 3.63 -5.73
N PRO A 125 16.19 2.40 -6.17
CA PRO A 125 17.33 2.14 -7.05
C PRO A 125 17.19 2.90 -8.38
N ASP A 126 18.31 3.26 -9.00
CA ASP A 126 18.31 4.01 -10.28
C ASP A 126 17.65 3.21 -11.42
N GLU A 127 17.72 1.88 -11.37
CA GLU A 127 17.06 0.97 -12.31
C GLU A 127 15.55 0.79 -12.07
N ALA A 128 15.03 1.31 -10.96
CA ALA A 128 13.62 1.22 -10.62
C ALA A 128 12.82 2.40 -11.20
N CYS A 129 11.54 2.15 -11.50
CA CYS A 129 10.61 3.18 -11.94
C CYS A 129 10.19 4.04 -10.74
N ALA A 130 10.80 5.21 -10.57
CA ALA A 130 10.48 6.13 -9.47
C ALA A 130 9.02 6.61 -9.47
N GLU A 131 8.37 6.67 -10.63
CA GLU A 131 6.95 7.02 -10.78
C GLU A 131 6.01 5.89 -10.37
N CYS A 132 6.52 4.66 -10.28
CA CYS A 132 5.74 3.48 -9.90
C CYS A 132 5.64 3.31 -8.38
N VAL A 133 6.45 4.05 -7.62
CA VAL A 133 6.41 4.09 -6.15
C VAL A 133 5.37 5.12 -5.72
N MET A 134 4.53 4.79 -4.73
CA MET A 134 3.50 5.71 -4.23
C MET A 134 4.06 7.09 -3.86
N PRO A 135 3.34 8.19 -4.13
CA PRO A 135 3.83 9.54 -3.83
C PRO A 135 3.89 9.81 -2.33
N SER A 136 4.79 10.71 -1.89
CA SER A 136 4.96 11.11 -0.49
C SER A 136 3.64 11.55 0.19
N SER A 137 2.74 12.18 -0.58
CA SER A 137 1.42 12.62 -0.10
C SER A 137 0.50 11.49 0.35
N MET A 138 0.71 10.26 -0.14
CA MET A 138 -0.01 9.06 0.28
C MET A 138 0.79 8.24 1.30
N LEU A 139 2.12 8.17 1.14
CA LEU A 139 3.00 7.41 2.04
C LEU A 139 3.03 7.98 3.46
N VAL A 140 3.14 9.29 3.62
CA VAL A 140 3.24 9.92 4.95
C VAL A 140 2.01 9.62 5.83
N PRO A 141 0.75 9.83 5.36
CA PRO A 141 -0.43 9.47 6.14
C PRO A 141 -0.54 7.97 6.43
N MET A 142 -0.13 7.12 5.48
CA MET A 142 -0.14 5.66 5.66
C MET A 142 0.83 5.23 6.77
N PHE A 143 2.07 5.73 6.74
CA PHE A 143 3.07 5.46 7.75
C PHE A 143 2.65 6.01 9.11
N GLN A 144 2.11 7.24 9.15
CA GLN A 144 1.59 7.83 10.39
C GLN A 144 0.52 6.94 11.03
N ARG A 145 -0.47 6.49 10.24
CA ARG A 145 -1.54 5.61 10.74
C ARG A 145 -0.98 4.29 11.27
N ARG A 146 0.00 3.71 10.59
CA ARG A 146 0.60 2.44 11.03
C ARG A 146 1.38 2.60 12.34
N ILE A 147 2.13 3.68 12.47
CA ILE A 147 2.84 4.03 13.71
C ILE A 147 1.86 4.24 14.86
N ASP A 148 0.77 4.99 14.64
CA ASP A 148 -0.24 5.22 15.67
C ASP A 148 -0.92 3.92 16.15
N GLN A 149 -1.12 2.97 15.24
CA GLN A 149 -1.72 1.67 15.53
C GLN A 149 -0.79 0.73 16.31
N ASP A 150 0.47 0.62 15.89
CA ASP A 150 1.39 -0.39 16.41
C ASP A 150 2.25 0.11 17.58
N LEU A 151 2.64 1.40 17.55
CA LEU A 151 3.52 2.01 18.56
C LEU A 151 2.79 2.99 19.48
N GLY A 152 1.55 3.32 19.15
CA GLY A 152 0.71 4.25 19.89
C GLY A 152 0.81 5.68 19.38
N PRO A 153 -0.17 6.52 19.74
CA PRO A 153 -0.26 7.88 19.26
C PRO A 153 0.82 8.77 19.86
N GLY A 154 1.13 9.86 19.15
CA GLY A 154 2.02 10.92 19.61
C GLY A 154 3.32 10.98 18.86
N LEU A 155 3.76 9.89 18.22
CA LEU A 155 4.94 9.89 17.35
C LEU A 155 4.64 10.65 16.05
N VAL A 156 5.58 11.47 15.59
CA VAL A 156 5.47 12.24 14.35
C VAL A 156 6.27 11.56 13.24
N VAL A 157 5.62 11.26 12.13
CA VAL A 157 6.27 10.69 10.96
C VAL A 157 6.77 11.77 10.00
N VAL A 158 8.04 11.64 9.60
CA VAL A 158 8.67 12.42 8.53
C VAL A 158 9.19 11.44 7.48
N LEU A 159 9.03 11.78 6.20
CA LEU A 159 9.56 10.98 5.09
C LEU A 159 10.62 11.77 4.31
N ASN A 160 11.81 11.21 4.22
CA ASN A 160 12.85 11.65 3.30
C ASN A 160 12.70 10.86 2.00
N ASP A 161 12.05 11.48 1.02
CA ASP A 161 11.86 10.91 -0.32
C ASP A 161 12.95 11.44 -1.28
N PRO A 162 13.72 10.57 -1.95
CA PRO A 162 14.76 11.01 -2.90
C PRO A 162 14.21 11.75 -4.12
N ARG A 163 12.90 11.64 -4.39
CA ARG A 163 12.19 12.32 -5.49
C ARG A 163 11.83 13.77 -5.14
N ASP A 164 11.84 14.14 -3.86
CA ASP A 164 11.55 15.51 -3.43
C ASP A 164 12.76 16.42 -3.69
N HIS A 165 12.74 17.12 -4.84
CA HIS A 165 13.80 18.06 -5.23
C HIS A 165 13.75 19.41 -4.47
N SER A 166 12.78 19.59 -3.58
CA SER A 166 12.49 20.84 -2.86
C SER A 166 13.55 21.27 -1.82
N LEU A 167 14.53 20.42 -1.50
CA LEU A 167 15.53 20.66 -0.45
C LEU A 167 16.99 20.67 -0.95
N ARG A 168 17.25 20.70 -2.26
CA ARG A 168 18.63 20.71 -2.81
C ARG A 168 19.18 22.08 -3.22
N THR A 169 18.59 23.17 -2.77
CA THR A 169 19.10 24.51 -3.09
C THR A 169 19.29 25.34 -1.83
N GLU A 170 20.24 24.99 -0.94
CA GLU A 170 20.96 25.93 -0.04
C GLU A 170 22.22 25.25 0.56
N ALA A 171 23.21 24.92 -0.28
CA ALA A 171 24.59 24.65 0.18
C ALA A 171 25.55 24.71 -1.02
N GLY A 172 25.81 25.91 -1.53
CA GLY A 172 26.71 26.12 -2.66
C GLY A 172 26.71 27.56 -3.14
N GLY A 173 27.27 28.45 -2.32
CA GLY A 173 27.51 29.86 -2.61
C GLY A 173 28.40 30.46 -1.55
#